data_AF-A0A941IX19-F1
#
_entry.id   AF-A0A941IX19-F1
#
_cell.length_a   1.000
_cell.length_b   1.000
_cell.length_c   1.000
_cell.angle_alpha   90.00
_cell.angle_beta   90.00
_cell.angle_gamma   90.00
#
_symmetry.space_group_name_H-M   'P 1'
#
loop_
_entity.id
_entity.type
_entity.pdbx_description
1 polymer ?
#
loop_
_entity_poly.entity_id
_entity_poly.type
_entity_poly.pdbx_seq_one_letter_code
_entity_poly.pdbx_strand_id
1 'polypeptide(L)'
;MAANYSHIIEHKGHLPQEELIYSSAIRLCEIDKIYGKGVAKNFVIAYLINFCDLLNIKEDAKLNNIQLSTCALNILMRCNGITISELADMIRKFSSGKYGQFYGQMDIMTIGEWARLYMKERGDIIYKNEKISRFIRKRDNQCITN
;
A
#
# COMPACT_ATOMS: atom_id res chain seq x y z
N MET A 1 18.19 36.99 2.62
CA MET A 1 17.62 35.92 1.78
C MET A 1 17.79 34.61 2.53
N ALA A 2 16.80 34.21 3.33
CA ALA A 2 16.84 32.97 4.09
C ALA A 2 16.22 31.86 3.23
N ALA A 3 17.02 30.88 2.82
CA ALA A 3 16.50 29.64 2.26
C ALA A 3 15.86 28.86 3.39
N ASN A 4 14.52 28.80 3.40
CA ASN A 4 13.76 28.02 4.36
C ASN A 4 13.91 26.53 4.02
N TYR A 5 14.82 25.85 4.73
CA TYR A 5 15.01 24.40 4.71
C TYR A 5 13.92 23.68 5.51
N SER A 6 12.65 23.89 5.18
CA SER A 6 11.52 23.19 5.82
C SER A 6 11.29 21.76 5.30
N HIS A 7 12.27 21.16 4.61
CA HIS A 7 12.15 19.83 3.98
C HIS A 7 13.00 18.73 4.61
N ILE A 8 13.52 18.92 5.82
CA ILE A 8 14.38 17.89 6.47
C ILE A 8 13.80 17.47 7.82
N ILE A 9 12.59 16.91 7.81
CA ILE A 9 12.20 15.90 8.81
C ILE A 9 11.31 14.84 8.12
N GLU A 10 11.87 14.11 7.15
CA GLU A 10 11.31 12.81 6.78
C GLU A 10 12.07 11.74 7.57
N HIS A 11 11.37 11.08 8.50
CA HIS A 11 11.88 9.95 9.26
C HIS A 11 12.43 8.86 8.33
N LYS A 12 13.76 8.71 8.30
CA LYS A 12 14.54 7.70 7.55
C LYS A 12 14.37 6.27 8.11
N GLY A 13 13.13 5.81 8.30
CA GLY A 13 12.81 4.46 8.78
C GLY A 13 11.92 3.64 7.84
N HIS A 14 11.64 4.16 6.64
CA HIS A 14 10.69 3.56 5.71
C HIS A 14 11.41 2.97 4.49
N LEU A 15 11.18 1.69 4.23
CA LEU A 15 11.65 1.02 3.01
C LEU A 15 10.88 1.55 1.79
N PRO A 16 11.55 1.96 0.71
CA PRO A 16 10.91 2.37 -0.54
C PRO A 16 9.89 1.34 -1.02
N GLN A 17 8.78 1.79 -1.61
CA GLN A 17 7.73 0.89 -2.12
C GLN A 17 8.29 -0.16 -3.10
N GLU A 18 9.30 0.20 -3.89
CA GLU A 18 10.00 -0.72 -4.77
C GLU A 18 10.61 -1.92 -4.02
N GLU A 19 11.33 -1.69 -2.92
CA GLU A 19 11.90 -2.76 -2.10
C GLU A 19 10.80 -3.64 -1.49
N LEU A 20 9.66 -3.06 -1.13
CA LEU A 20 8.51 -3.80 -0.59
C LEU A 20 7.86 -4.71 -1.63
N ILE A 21 7.75 -4.25 -2.89
CA ILE A 21 7.18 -5.02 -4.01
C ILE A 21 7.95 -6.31 -4.27
N TYR A 22 9.28 -6.24 -4.17
CA TYR A 22 10.20 -7.36 -4.41
C TYR A 22 10.65 -8.07 -3.13
N SER A 23 10.13 -7.67 -1.98
CA SER A 23 10.42 -8.34 -0.71
C SER A 23 9.89 -9.78 -0.70
N SER A 24 10.48 -10.62 0.15
CA SER A 24 10.02 -12.00 0.41
C SER A 24 8.83 -12.07 1.39
N ALA A 25 8.18 -10.94 1.67
CA ALA A 25 7.03 -10.88 2.55
C ALA A 25 5.81 -11.61 1.94
N ILE A 26 5.02 -12.24 2.80
CA ILE A 26 3.83 -13.02 2.42
C ILE A 26 2.81 -12.11 1.71
N ARG A 27 2.25 -12.58 0.60
CA ARG A 27 1.17 -11.88 -0.12
C ARG A 27 -0.18 -12.10 0.55
N LEU A 28 -1.09 -11.12 0.44
CA LEU A 28 -2.44 -11.23 1.01
C LEU A 28 -3.20 -12.46 0.47
N CYS A 29 -3.00 -12.82 -0.80
CA CYS A 29 -3.59 -14.01 -1.41
C CYS A 29 -3.05 -15.35 -0.87
N GLU A 30 -1.94 -15.33 -0.12
CA GLU A 30 -1.30 -16.52 0.45
C GLU A 30 -1.69 -16.74 1.91
N ILE A 31 -2.07 -15.68 2.62
CA ILE A 31 -2.38 -15.73 4.06
C ILE A 31 -3.43 -16.81 4.40
N ASP A 32 -4.55 -16.84 3.67
CA ASP A 32 -5.62 -17.80 3.94
C ASP A 32 -5.18 -19.25 3.70
N LYS A 33 -4.20 -19.48 2.81
CA LYS A 33 -3.64 -20.81 2.53
C LYS A 33 -2.73 -21.29 3.66
N ILE A 34 -2.01 -20.36 4.29
CA ILE A 34 -1.01 -20.65 5.33
C ILE A 34 -1.68 -20.74 6.71
N TYR A 35 -2.57 -19.80 7.02
CA TYR A 35 -3.09 -19.61 8.38
C TYR A 35 -4.58 -20.00 8.51
N GLY A 36 -5.25 -20.32 7.41
CA GLY A 36 -6.65 -20.73 7.40
C GLY A 36 -7.60 -19.65 6.87
N LYS A 37 -8.81 -20.09 6.50
CA LYS A 37 -9.81 -19.26 5.82
C LYS A 37 -10.23 -18.05 6.67
N GLY A 38 -10.22 -16.86 6.06
CA GLY A 38 -10.69 -15.63 6.69
C GLY A 38 -9.64 -14.88 7.52
N VAL A 39 -8.43 -15.42 7.65
CA VAL A 39 -7.32 -14.75 8.35
C VAL A 39 -6.88 -13.50 7.59
N ALA A 40 -6.81 -13.54 6.25
CA ALA A 40 -6.47 -12.38 5.43
C ALA A 40 -7.43 -11.22 5.66
N LYS A 41 -8.73 -11.51 5.77
CA LYS A 41 -9.77 -10.49 6.06
C LYS A 41 -9.55 -9.87 7.42
N ASN A 42 -9.37 -10.70 8.45
CA ASN A 42 -9.15 -10.21 9.81
C ASN A 42 -7.85 -9.39 9.93
N PHE A 43 -6.82 -9.78 9.19
CA PHE A 43 -5.57 -9.04 9.10
C PHE A 43 -5.81 -7.63 8.53
N VAL A 44 -6.50 -7.51 7.39
CA VAL A 44 -6.82 -6.19 6.81
C VAL A 44 -7.71 -5.36 7.74
N ILE A 45 -8.69 -5.98 8.42
CA ILE A 45 -9.53 -5.28 9.41
C ILE A 45 -8.66 -4.69 10.53
N ALA A 46 -7.68 -5.43 11.06
CA ALA A 46 -6.79 -4.93 12.11
C ALA A 46 -5.98 -3.71 11.65
N TYR A 47 -5.50 -3.71 10.40
CA TYR A 47 -4.82 -2.55 9.81
C TYR A 47 -5.74 -1.35 9.64
N LEU A 48 -7.00 -1.57 9.26
CA LEU A 48 -8.01 -0.50 9.14
C LEU A 48 -8.41 0.10 10.49
N ILE A 49 -8.49 -0.72 11.54
CA ILE A 49 -8.74 -0.23 12.90
C ILE A 49 -7.57 0.66 13.36
N ASN A 50 -6.34 0.15 13.25
CA ASN A 50 -5.14 0.93 13.57
C ASN A 50 -5.08 2.24 12.79
N PHE A 51 -5.51 2.21 11.53
CA PHE A 51 -5.58 3.40 10.70
C PHE A 51 -6.60 4.43 11.21
N CYS A 52 -7.80 3.99 11.60
CA CYS A 52 -8.81 4.88 12.20
C CYS A 52 -8.31 5.51 13.50
N ASP A 53 -7.61 4.73 14.33
CA ASP A 53 -7.06 5.18 15.61
C ASP A 53 -5.92 6.19 15.42
N LEU A 54 -5.04 5.97 14.43
CA LEU A 54 -3.96 6.92 14.08
C LEU A 54 -4.48 8.29 13.64
N LEU A 55 -5.66 8.33 13.02
CA LEU A 55 -6.27 9.56 12.53
C LEU A 55 -7.07 10.30 13.61
N ASN A 56 -7.14 9.76 14.83
CA ASN A 56 -7.92 10.30 15.95
C ASN A 56 -9.37 10.63 15.56
N ILE A 57 -9.97 9.79 14.72
CA ILE A 57 -11.36 9.95 14.26
C ILE A 57 -12.27 9.70 15.46
N LYS A 58 -13.25 10.60 15.66
CA LYS A 58 -14.25 10.43 16.72
C LYS A 58 -14.99 9.11 16.55
N GLU A 59 -15.35 8.49 17.67
CA GLU A 59 -15.92 7.12 17.68
C GLU A 59 -17.19 6.99 16.81
N ASP A 60 -18.00 8.04 16.71
CA ASP A 60 -19.21 8.14 15.88
C ASP A 60 -18.92 8.27 14.37
N ALA A 61 -17.70 8.64 14.00
CA ALA A 61 -17.23 8.74 12.62
C ALA A 61 -16.32 7.57 12.20
N LYS A 62 -16.04 6.61 13.11
CA LYS A 62 -15.32 5.38 12.79
C LYS A 62 -16.21 4.40 12.03
N LEU A 63 -15.59 3.58 11.20
CA LEU A 63 -16.28 2.50 10.50
C LEU A 63 -16.77 1.46 11.51
N ASN A 64 -18.06 1.12 11.47
CA ASN A 64 -18.59 0.01 12.25
C ASN A 64 -18.07 -1.34 11.72
N ASN A 65 -18.33 -2.43 12.45
CA ASN A 65 -17.84 -3.78 12.09
C ASN A 65 -18.26 -4.23 10.68
N ILE A 66 -19.47 -3.89 10.23
CA ILE A 66 -19.97 -4.25 8.90
C ILE A 66 -19.20 -3.46 7.83
N GLN A 67 -18.99 -2.16 8.07
CA GLN A 67 -18.26 -1.28 7.18
C GLN A 67 -16.77 -1.65 7.10
N LEU A 68 -16.13 -1.97 8.23
CA LEU A 68 -14.76 -2.50 8.29
C LEU A 68 -14.64 -3.80 7.50
N SER A 69 -15.56 -4.76 7.71
CA SER A 69 -15.55 -6.02 6.98
C SER A 69 -15.74 -5.81 5.48
N THR A 70 -16.63 -4.90 5.09
CA THR A 70 -16.89 -4.57 3.67
C THR A 70 -15.66 -3.92 3.05
N CYS A 71 -15.04 -2.98 3.75
CA CYS A 71 -13.83 -2.31 3.31
C CYS A 71 -12.66 -3.31 3.15
N ALA A 72 -12.47 -4.19 4.13
CA ALA A 72 -11.43 -5.21 4.09
C ALA A 72 -11.60 -6.17 2.89
N LEU A 73 -12.83 -6.61 2.61
CA LEU A 73 -13.12 -7.43 1.43
C LEU A 73 -12.85 -6.68 0.13
N ASN A 74 -13.18 -5.38 0.08
CA ASN A 74 -12.92 -4.53 -1.09
C ASN A 74 -11.40 -4.40 -1.35
N ILE A 75 -10.61 -4.17 -0.30
CA ILE A 75 -9.14 -4.14 -0.38
C ILE A 75 -8.62 -5.50 -0.84
N LEU A 76 -9.07 -6.61 -0.25
CA LEU A 76 -8.62 -7.94 -0.65
C LEU A 76 -8.93 -8.23 -2.12
N MET A 77 -10.13 -7.90 -2.60
CA MET A 77 -10.49 -8.10 -4.01
C MET A 77 -9.61 -7.31 -4.98
N ARG A 78 -9.20 -6.09 -4.61
CA ARG A 78 -8.44 -5.18 -5.49
C ARG A 78 -6.93 -5.32 -5.35
N CYS A 79 -6.46 -5.74 -4.19
CA CYS A 79 -5.06 -5.68 -3.78
C CYS A 79 -4.53 -7.05 -3.32
N ASN A 80 -5.16 -8.17 -3.68
CA ASN A 80 -4.73 -9.50 -3.22
C ASN A 80 -3.25 -9.83 -3.51
N GLY A 81 -2.66 -9.23 -4.54
CA GLY A 81 -1.28 -9.45 -4.94
C GLY A 81 -0.23 -8.69 -4.13
N ILE A 82 -0.62 -7.79 -3.22
CA ILE A 82 0.32 -7.04 -2.39
C ILE A 82 0.82 -7.88 -1.21
N THR A 83 2.03 -7.59 -0.74
CA THR A 83 2.57 -8.18 0.49
C THR A 83 1.98 -7.54 1.76
N ILE A 84 2.14 -8.21 2.91
CA ILE A 84 1.80 -7.62 4.21
C ILE A 84 2.57 -6.31 4.49
N SER A 85 3.80 -6.20 3.99
CA SER A 85 4.61 -5.00 4.14
C SER A 85 4.12 -3.87 3.21
N GLU A 86 3.68 -4.22 2.00
CA GLU A 86 2.99 -3.27 1.11
C GLU A 86 1.65 -2.81 1.72
N LEU A 87 0.91 -3.68 2.42
CA LEU A 87 -0.30 -3.27 3.14
C LEU A 87 0.01 -2.22 4.22
N ALA A 88 1.08 -2.42 4.99
CA ALA A 88 1.51 -1.45 5.99
C ALA A 88 1.93 -0.10 5.37
N ASP A 89 2.66 -0.11 4.25
CA ASP A 89 2.99 1.11 3.51
C ASP A 89 1.75 1.80 2.95
N MET A 90 0.79 1.04 2.43
CA MET A 90 -0.48 1.58 1.93
C MET A 90 -1.21 2.36 3.03
N ILE A 91 -1.37 1.77 4.22
CA ILE A 91 -2.00 2.44 5.36
C ILE A 91 -1.23 3.70 5.79
N ARG A 92 0.11 3.65 5.81
CA ARG A 92 0.95 4.81 6.11
C ARG A 92 0.76 5.94 5.08
N LYS A 93 0.68 5.62 3.79
CA LYS A 93 0.43 6.61 2.74
C LYS A 93 -0.97 7.20 2.85
N PHE A 94 -1.95 6.38 3.23
CA PHE A 94 -3.31 6.85 3.50
C PHE A 94 -3.31 7.85 4.66
N SER A 95 -2.59 7.57 5.75
CA SER A 95 -2.55 8.45 6.92
C SER A 95 -1.77 9.73 6.68
N SER A 96 -0.77 9.70 5.80
CA SER A 96 -0.03 10.91 5.38
C SER A 96 -0.83 11.84 4.46
N GLY A 97 -2.02 11.43 4.00
CA GLY A 97 -2.82 12.19 3.05
C GLY A 97 -2.28 12.19 1.61
N LYS A 98 -1.36 11.27 1.27
CA LYS A 98 -0.72 11.19 -0.06
C LYS A 98 -1.74 11.09 -1.20
N TYR A 99 -2.86 10.42 -0.96
CA TYR A 99 -3.90 10.17 -1.97
C TYR A 99 -5.13 11.06 -1.80
N GLY A 100 -5.10 12.01 -0.87
CA GLY A 100 -6.20 12.92 -0.58
C GLY A 100 -6.36 13.21 0.92
N GLN A 101 -7.29 14.10 1.25
CA GLN A 101 -7.60 14.44 2.64
C GLN A 101 -8.88 13.77 3.13
N PHE A 102 -8.95 13.55 4.44
CA PHE A 102 -10.17 13.14 5.12
C PHE A 102 -11.02 14.36 5.45
N TYR A 103 -12.23 14.45 4.91
CA TYR A 103 -13.20 15.48 5.26
C TYR A 103 -14.01 15.08 6.51
N GLY A 104 -13.32 14.68 7.59
CA GLY A 104 -13.93 14.38 8.89
C GLY A 104 -14.74 13.08 9.00
N GLN A 105 -14.91 12.33 7.91
CA GLN A 105 -15.48 10.98 7.92
C GLN A 105 -14.66 10.05 7.04
N MET A 106 -14.49 8.81 7.51
CA MET A 106 -13.89 7.74 6.71
C MET A 106 -15.01 6.95 6.05
N ASP A 107 -15.01 6.90 4.72
CA ASP A 107 -15.96 6.09 3.96
C ASP A 107 -15.26 5.05 3.07
N ILE A 108 -16.01 4.00 2.71
CA ILE A 108 -15.50 2.85 1.95
C ILE A 108 -15.08 3.25 0.52
N MET A 109 -15.74 4.24 -0.09
CA MET A 109 -15.43 4.71 -1.45
C MET A 109 -14.08 5.42 -1.46
N THR A 110 -13.83 6.29 -0.49
CA THR A 110 -12.57 7.01 -0.32
C THR A 110 -11.40 6.03 -0.16
N ILE A 111 -11.52 5.04 0.71
CA ILE A 111 -10.48 4.00 0.88
C ILE A 111 -10.29 3.21 -0.42
N GLY A 112 -11.37 2.87 -1.11
CA GLY A 112 -11.32 2.16 -2.39
C GLY A 112 -10.58 2.95 -3.47
N GLU A 113 -10.79 4.26 -3.54
CA GLU A 113 -10.10 5.13 -4.48
C GLU A 113 -8.61 5.24 -4.16
N TRP A 114 -8.25 5.36 -2.89
CA TRP A 114 -6.85 5.40 -2.49
C TRP A 114 -6.14 4.08 -2.72
N ALA A 115 -6.80 2.96 -2.49
CA ALA A 115 -6.29 1.63 -2.84
C ALA A 115 -6.04 1.53 -4.36
N ARG A 116 -6.95 2.07 -5.19
CA ARG A 116 -6.77 2.13 -6.65
C ARG A 116 -5.54 2.97 -7.03
N LEU A 117 -5.35 4.13 -6.41
CA LEU A 117 -4.19 4.99 -6.64
C LEU A 117 -2.88 4.32 -6.21
N TYR A 118 -2.88 3.64 -5.06
CA TYR A 118 -1.73 2.86 -4.59
C TYR A 118 -1.36 1.75 -5.58
N MET A 119 -2.35 1.01 -6.10
CA MET A 119 -2.12 -0.04 -7.09
C MET A 119 -1.62 0.51 -8.43
N LYS A 120 -2.05 1.71 -8.82
CA LYS A 120 -1.52 2.39 -10.00
C LYS A 120 -0.03 2.74 -9.82
N GLU A 121 0.33 3.35 -8.69
CA GLU A 121 1.73 3.66 -8.35
C GLU A 121 2.59 2.40 -8.35
N ARG A 122 2.09 1.32 -7.76
CA ARG A 122 2.74 -0.01 -7.79
C ARG A 122 2.96 -0.51 -9.21
N GLY A 123 1.96 -0.40 -10.08
CA GLY A 123 2.03 -0.82 -11.48
C GLY A 123 3.08 -0.02 -12.27
N ASP A 124 3.16 1.29 -12.04
CA ASP A 124 4.13 2.17 -12.70
C ASP A 124 5.58 1.80 -12.31
N ILE A 125 5.82 1.46 -11.04
CA ILE A 125 7.12 0.97 -10.55
C ILE A 125 7.51 -0.33 -11.26
N ILE A 126 6.60 -1.31 -11.29
CA ILE A 126 6.84 -2.61 -11.95
C ILE A 126 7.14 -2.40 -13.43
N TYR A 127 6.34 -1.61 -14.13
CA TYR A 127 6.52 -1.33 -15.55
C TYR A 127 7.89 -0.70 -15.84
N LYS A 128 8.31 0.27 -15.02
CA LYS A 128 9.62 0.93 -15.13
C LYS A 128 10.75 -0.10 -14.99
N ASN A 129 10.66 -0.99 -13.99
CA ASN A 129 11.69 -1.98 -13.71
C ASN A 129 11.78 -3.07 -14.78
N GLU A 130 10.65 -3.49 -15.33
CA GLU A 130 10.62 -4.41 -16.47
C GLU A 130 11.23 -3.79 -17.72
N LYS A 131 11.03 -2.48 -17.94
CA LYS A 131 11.64 -1.76 -19.07
C LYS A 131 13.17 -1.69 -18.91
N ILE A 132 13.66 -1.38 -17.70
CA ILE A 132 15.10 -1.36 -17.39
C ILE A 132 15.71 -2.76 -17.58
N SER A 133 15.07 -3.80 -17.02
CA SER A 133 15.54 -5.18 -17.12
C SER A 133 15.65 -5.66 -18.58
N ARG A 134 14.66 -5.28 -19.41
CA ARG A 134 14.69 -5.58 -20.86
C ARG A 134 15.83 -4.83 -21.58
N PHE A 135 16.11 -3.59 -21.21
CA PHE A 135 17.20 -2.82 -21.79
C PHE A 135 18.57 -3.43 -21.47
N ILE A 136 18.78 -3.80 -20.20
CA ILE A 136 20.02 -4.46 -19.74
C ILE A 136 20.24 -5.78 -20.50
N ARG A 137 19.23 -6.66 -20.56
CA ARG A 137 19.32 -7.92 -21.31
C ARG A 137 19.65 -7.74 -22.79
N LYS A 138 19.07 -6.73 -23.45
CA LYS A 138 19.38 -6.42 -24.85
C LYS A 138 20.84 -5.98 -25.04
N ARG A 139 21.34 -5.12 -24.14
CA ARG A 139 22.73 -4.67 -24.15
C ARG A 139 23.68 -5.84 -23.93
N ASP A 140 23.42 -6.66 -22.92
CA ASP A 140 24.29 -7.77 -22.56
C ASP A 140 24.33 -8.83 -23.68
N ASN A 141 23.20 -9.10 -24.35
CA ASN A 141 23.17 -9.96 -25.53
C ASN A 141 23.98 -9.41 -26.71
N GLN A 142 24.02 -8.08 -26.92
CA GLN A 142 24.83 -7.45 -27.96
C GLN A 142 26.34 -7.50 -27.66
N CYS A 143 26.72 -7.52 -26.38
CA CYS A 143 28.10 -7.65 -25.95
C CYS A 143 28.66 -9.09 -26.09
N ILE A 144 27.80 -10.11 -26.15
CA ILE A 144 28.21 -11.52 -26.29
C ILE A 144 28.37 -11.91 -27.76
N THR A 145 27.73 -11.18 -28.67
CA THR A 145 27.75 -11.44 -30.13
C THR A 145 28.84 -10.71 -30.91
N ASN A 146 29.70 -9.94 -30.22
CA ASN A 146 30.90 -9.28 -30.79
C ASN A 146 32.15 -9.81 -30.09
#